data_AF-A0AAD9D4L0-F1
#
_entry.id   AF-A0AAD9D4L0-F1
#
_cell.length_a   1.000
_cell.length_b   1.000
_cell.length_c   1.000
_cell.angle_alpha   90.00
_cell.angle_beta   90.00
_cell.angle_gamma   90.00
#
_symmetry.space_group_name_H-M   'P 1'
#
loop_
_entity.id
_entity.type
_entity.pdbx_description
1 polymer ?
#
loop_
_entity_poly.entity_id
_entity_poly.type
_entity_poly.pdbx_seq_one_letter_code
_entity_poly.pdbx_strand_id
1 'polypeptide(L)'
;MSPYTIIYAIIAYKLLATLILTWWTQRGSAKWKLRLKTFTANHDGKVIAGENKDKLLFIAVPSSGAGRAMDIYDECIEELQMREENFTIEVYVTKRSDDIKNLVVSKDVSEYYGIIVLGGDSSITELIQAPLRRNNGKRMYPPILHLPGGSTNLLSKELHGNKSHKEILGQFSTEKVKRAGVI
;
A
#
# COMPACT_ATOMS: atom_id res chain seq x y z
N MET A 1 29.72 51.23 9.08
CA MET A 1 28.58 50.30 8.95
C MET A 1 27.97 50.11 10.33
N SER A 2 26.68 50.41 10.51
CA SER A 2 26.07 50.41 11.84
C SER A 2 25.82 48.96 12.31
N PRO A 3 26.12 48.60 13.57
CA PRO A 3 25.88 47.25 14.10
C PRO A 3 24.41 46.82 13.97
N TYR A 4 23.48 47.78 13.99
CA TYR A 4 22.05 47.53 13.79
C TYR A 4 21.73 47.01 12.38
N THR A 5 22.45 47.46 11.35
CA THR A 5 22.22 47.02 9.96
C THR A 5 22.50 45.52 9.79
N ILE A 6 23.52 45.01 10.47
CA ILE A 6 23.89 43.59 10.44
C ILE A 6 22.83 42.75 11.15
N ILE A 7 22.34 43.22 12.31
CA ILE A 7 21.29 42.54 13.08
C ILE A 7 19.98 42.48 12.27
N TYR A 8 19.57 43.59 11.64
CA TYR A 8 18.39 43.61 10.78
C TYR A 8 18.52 42.68 9.58
N ALA A 9 19.69 42.61 8.94
CA ALA A 9 19.92 41.71 7.82
C ALA A 9 19.79 40.22 8.23
N ILE A 10 20.30 39.84 9.40
CA ILE A 10 20.20 38.46 9.92
C ILE A 10 18.75 38.10 10.25
N ILE A 11 18.00 39.01 10.89
CA ILE A 11 16.59 38.79 11.22
C ILE A 11 15.76 38.68 9.94
N ALA A 12 15.96 39.57 8.97
CA ALA A 12 15.28 39.54 7.69
C ALA A 12 15.56 38.24 6.92
N TYR A 13 16.81 37.78 6.89
CA TYR A 13 17.19 36.50 6.28
C TYR A 13 16.48 35.32 6.94
N LYS A 14 16.46 35.25 8.29
CA LYS A 14 15.78 34.17 9.01
C LYS A 14 14.27 34.16 8.76
N LEU A 15 13.62 35.33 8.75
CA LEU A 15 12.20 35.45 8.43
C LEU A 15 11.90 34.99 7.00
N LEU A 16 12.70 35.44 6.03
CA LEU A 16 12.55 35.05 4.63
C LEU A 16 12.76 33.54 4.43
N ALA A 17 13.81 32.97 5.02
CA ALA A 17 14.10 31.53 4.95
C ALA A 17 12.96 30.70 5.57
N THR A 18 12.40 31.15 6.69
CA THR A 18 11.25 30.49 7.33
C THR A 18 10.02 30.54 6.44
N LEU A 19 9.69 31.70 5.88
CA LEU A 19 8.55 31.87 4.97
C LEU A 19 8.68 30.98 3.72
N ILE A 20 9.88 30.92 3.13
CA ILE A 20 10.17 30.06 1.99
C ILE A 20 9.98 28.59 2.37
N LEU A 21 10.52 28.13 3.50
CA LEU A 21 10.37 26.75 3.95
C LEU A 21 8.90 26.38 4.23
N THR A 22 8.15 27.25 4.91
CA THR A 22 6.73 27.03 5.19
C THR A 22 5.92 26.99 3.90
N TRP A 23 6.25 27.84 2.93
CA TRP A 23 5.58 27.84 1.63
C TRP A 23 5.90 26.59 0.79
N TRP A 24 7.15 26.13 0.78
CA TRP A 24 7.57 24.90 0.11
C TRP A 24 6.89 23.67 0.72
N THR A 25 6.83 23.59 2.05
CA THR A 25 6.15 22.50 2.77
C THR A 25 4.64 22.50 2.52
N GLN A 26 4.00 23.68 2.52
CA GLN A 26 2.56 23.80 2.20
C GLN A 26 2.27 23.37 0.74
N ARG A 27 3.08 23.80 -0.23
CA ARG A 27 2.93 23.37 -1.64
C ARG A 27 3.16 21.87 -1.82
N GLY A 28 4.19 21.33 -1.18
CA GLY A 28 4.45 19.89 -1.16
C GLY A 28 3.27 19.11 -0.59
N SER A 29 2.71 19.57 0.54
CA SER A 29 1.53 18.97 1.17
C SER A 29 0.28 19.05 0.28
N ALA A 30 0.03 20.17 -0.39
CA ALA A 30 -1.11 20.33 -1.30
C ALA A 30 -0.99 19.40 -2.52
N LYS A 31 0.17 19.36 -3.16
CA LYS A 31 0.46 18.45 -4.28
C LYS A 31 0.31 16.99 -3.86
N TRP A 32 0.82 16.63 -2.69
CA TRP A 32 0.69 15.30 -2.10
C TRP A 32 -0.77 14.90 -1.88
N LYS A 33 -1.57 15.77 -1.23
CA LYS A 33 -2.99 15.52 -0.99
C LYS A 33 -3.77 15.35 -2.29
N LEU A 34 -3.48 16.17 -3.30
CA LEU A 34 -4.09 16.03 -4.62
C LEU A 34 -3.73 14.69 -5.25
N ARG A 35 -2.45 14.30 -5.22
CA ARG A 35 -1.97 13.02 -5.73
C ARG A 35 -2.68 11.83 -5.07
N LEU A 36 -2.75 11.81 -3.73
CA LEU A 36 -3.48 10.78 -2.98
C LEU A 36 -4.96 10.74 -3.34
N LYS A 37 -5.60 11.91 -3.45
CA LYS A 37 -7.03 12.01 -3.81
C LYS A 37 -7.29 11.45 -5.21
N THR A 38 -6.47 11.83 -6.18
CA THR A 38 -6.56 11.33 -7.57
C THR A 38 -6.32 9.82 -7.63
N PHE A 39 -5.28 9.33 -6.96
CA PHE A 39 -4.98 7.90 -6.90
C PHE A 39 -6.15 7.11 -6.29
N THR A 40 -6.67 7.56 -5.15
CA THR A 40 -7.82 6.92 -4.50
C THR A 40 -9.04 6.92 -5.40
N ALA A 41 -9.37 8.05 -6.04
CA ALA A 41 -10.54 8.16 -6.92
C ALA A 41 -10.45 7.25 -8.16
N ASN A 42 -9.24 6.98 -8.66
CA ASN A 42 -9.04 6.19 -9.87
C ASN A 42 -8.98 4.67 -9.62
N HIS A 43 -8.65 4.24 -8.40
CA HIS A 43 -8.31 2.84 -8.12
C HIS A 43 -9.13 2.20 -7.00
N ASP A 44 -9.66 2.98 -6.04
CA ASP A 44 -10.42 2.40 -4.92
C ASP A 44 -11.73 1.76 -5.39
N GLY A 45 -11.99 0.52 -4.97
CA GLY A 45 -13.15 -0.26 -5.37
C GLY A 45 -13.13 -0.74 -6.82
N LYS A 46 -12.03 -0.52 -7.56
CA LYS A 46 -11.91 -0.97 -8.95
C LYS A 46 -11.85 -2.49 -8.98
N VAL A 47 -12.67 -3.11 -9.83
CA VAL A 47 -12.57 -4.52 -10.17
C VAL A 47 -11.94 -4.65 -11.54
N ILE A 48 -10.80 -5.34 -11.59
CA ILE A 48 -10.07 -5.65 -12.81
C ILE A 48 -10.43 -7.08 -13.17
N ALA A 49 -11.19 -7.24 -14.26
CA ALA A 49 -11.67 -8.55 -14.68
C ALA A 49 -10.50 -9.42 -15.16
N GLY A 50 -10.45 -10.64 -14.65
CA GLY A 50 -9.60 -11.71 -15.16
C GLY A 50 -10.46 -12.89 -15.63
N GLU A 51 -9.84 -13.86 -16.29
CA GLU A 51 -10.50 -15.07 -16.78
C GLU A 51 -10.77 -16.10 -15.66
N ASN A 52 -10.08 -15.98 -14.53
CA ASN A 52 -10.29 -16.88 -13.40
C ASN A 52 -11.60 -16.59 -12.65
N LYS A 53 -12.25 -17.67 -12.18
CA LYS A 53 -13.40 -17.60 -11.27
C LYS A 53 -13.03 -17.13 -9.87
N ASP A 54 -11.79 -17.38 -9.47
CA ASP A 54 -11.25 -17.01 -8.15
C ASP A 54 -10.83 -15.53 -8.15
N LYS A 55 -11.00 -14.85 -7.00
CA LYS A 55 -10.72 -13.42 -6.85
C LYS A 55 -9.55 -13.15 -5.91
N LEU A 56 -8.74 -12.14 -6.25
CA LEU A 56 -7.72 -11.58 -5.36
C LEU A 56 -8.20 -10.26 -4.76
N LEU A 57 -7.92 -10.05 -3.48
CA LEU A 57 -8.06 -8.76 -2.84
C LEU A 57 -6.69 -8.05 -2.86
N PHE A 58 -6.60 -6.92 -3.56
CA PHE A 58 -5.39 -6.11 -3.63
C PHE A 58 -5.56 -4.84 -2.77
N ILE A 59 -4.83 -4.78 -1.66
CA ILE A 59 -4.83 -3.65 -0.73
C ILE A 59 -3.64 -2.75 -1.05
N ALA A 60 -3.90 -1.56 -1.59
CA ALA A 60 -2.89 -0.54 -1.86
C ALA A 60 -2.83 0.48 -0.71
N VAL A 61 -1.63 0.69 -0.15
CA VAL A 61 -1.37 1.66 0.93
C VAL A 61 -0.57 2.82 0.38
N PRO A 62 -1.20 3.79 -0.31
CA PRO A 62 -0.51 4.78 -1.14
C PRO A 62 0.42 5.71 -0.36
N SER A 63 0.17 5.93 0.93
CA SER A 63 1.04 6.74 1.79
C SER A 63 2.35 6.04 2.19
N SER A 64 2.48 4.73 1.96
CA SER A 64 3.69 3.98 2.26
C SER A 64 4.88 4.46 1.43
N GLY A 65 6.06 4.49 2.06
CA GLY A 65 7.31 4.78 1.36
C GLY A 65 7.35 6.18 0.74
N ALA A 66 6.70 7.17 1.36
CA ALA A 66 6.54 8.52 0.82
C ALA A 66 5.90 8.57 -0.59
N GLY A 67 5.00 7.62 -0.88
CA GLY A 67 4.30 7.53 -2.16
C GLY A 67 4.82 6.46 -3.09
N ARG A 68 5.89 5.73 -2.71
CA ARG A 68 6.44 4.64 -3.51
C ARG A 68 5.39 3.59 -3.87
N ALA A 69 4.48 3.28 -2.94
CA ALA A 69 3.38 2.35 -3.22
C ALA A 69 2.46 2.83 -4.36
N MET A 70 2.24 4.14 -4.52
CA MET A 70 1.51 4.67 -5.68
C MET A 70 2.33 4.54 -6.98
N ASP A 71 3.64 4.76 -6.91
CA ASP A 71 4.52 4.74 -8.09
C ASP A 71 4.62 3.35 -8.73
N ILE A 72 4.58 2.29 -7.92
CA ILE A 72 4.75 0.89 -8.37
C ILE A 72 3.42 0.14 -8.56
N TYR A 73 2.30 0.77 -8.24
CA TYR A 73 0.99 0.13 -8.26
C TYR A 73 0.62 -0.38 -9.65
N ASP A 74 0.75 0.46 -10.68
CA ASP A 74 0.35 0.09 -12.04
C ASP A 74 1.20 -1.08 -12.58
N GLU A 75 2.51 -1.06 -12.34
CA GLU A 75 3.41 -2.18 -12.68
C GLU A 75 2.98 -3.50 -12.02
N CYS A 76 2.59 -3.46 -10.73
CA CYS A 76 2.14 -4.65 -10.02
C CYS A 76 0.83 -5.20 -10.57
N ILE A 77 -0.12 -4.32 -10.94
CA ILE A 77 -1.40 -4.71 -11.53
C ILE A 77 -1.19 -5.30 -12.93
N GLU A 78 -0.38 -4.65 -13.76
CA GLU A 78 -0.05 -5.12 -15.10
C GLU A 78 0.61 -6.51 -15.04
N GLU A 79 1.58 -6.71 -14.15
CA GLU A 79 2.23 -8.01 -13.98
C GLU A 79 1.23 -9.08 -13.54
N LEU A 80 0.30 -8.78 -12.63
CA LEU A 80 -0.76 -9.71 -12.22
C LEU A 80 -1.71 -10.09 -13.37
N GLN A 81 -2.04 -9.15 -14.25
CA GLN A 81 -2.91 -9.39 -15.42
C GLN A 81 -2.23 -10.21 -16.51
N MET A 82 -0.89 -10.12 -16.65
CA MET A 82 -0.14 -10.89 -17.64
C MET A 82 0.12 -12.34 -17.24
N ARG A 83 -0.22 -12.75 -16.00
CA ARG A 83 0.02 -14.13 -15.55
C ARG A 83 -1.03 -15.09 -16.10
N GLU A 84 -0.61 -16.34 -16.31
CA GLU A 84 -1.47 -17.42 -16.80
C GLU A 84 -2.73 -17.62 -15.94
N GLU A 85 -2.63 -17.43 -14.62
CA GLU A 85 -3.78 -17.61 -13.74
C GLU A 85 -4.86 -16.53 -13.91
N ASN A 86 -4.49 -15.35 -14.43
CA ASN A 86 -5.36 -14.21 -14.77
C ASN A 86 -6.57 -14.02 -13.83
N PHE A 87 -6.28 -13.76 -12.56
CA PHE A 87 -7.32 -13.61 -11.54
C PHE A 87 -8.13 -12.33 -11.72
N THR A 88 -9.40 -12.37 -11.32
CA THR A 88 -10.15 -11.12 -11.09
C THR A 88 -9.59 -10.43 -9.84
N ILE A 89 -9.20 -9.16 -9.96
CA ILE A 89 -8.57 -8.39 -8.87
C ILE A 89 -9.54 -7.32 -8.39
N GLU A 90 -9.90 -7.36 -7.11
CA GLU A 90 -10.61 -6.28 -6.45
C GLU A 90 -9.63 -5.40 -5.69
N VAL A 91 -9.60 -4.12 -6.01
CA VAL A 91 -8.65 -3.16 -5.45
C VAL A 91 -9.30 -2.38 -4.32
N TYR A 92 -8.61 -2.31 -3.19
CA TYR A 92 -8.95 -1.47 -2.05
C TYR A 92 -7.80 -0.50 -1.76
N VAL A 93 -8.07 0.80 -1.74
CA VAL A 93 -7.06 1.83 -1.47
C VAL A 93 -7.29 2.40 -0.07
N THR A 94 -6.28 2.28 0.80
CA THR A 94 -6.38 2.86 2.15
C THR A 94 -6.30 4.39 2.10
N LYS A 95 -7.19 5.03 2.85
CA LYS A 95 -7.34 6.48 3.05
C LYS A 95 -6.85 6.89 4.43
N ARG A 96 -6.93 6.00 5.43
CA ARG A 96 -6.62 6.24 6.85
C ARG A 96 -5.90 5.07 7.52
N SER A 97 -5.36 5.32 8.71
CA SER A 97 -4.52 4.42 9.51
C SER A 97 -5.24 3.23 10.16
N ASP A 98 -6.50 2.99 9.81
CA ASP A 98 -7.36 1.91 10.31
C ASP A 98 -8.19 1.24 9.21
N ASP A 99 -7.98 1.64 7.96
CA ASP A 99 -8.79 1.18 6.84
C ASP A 99 -8.63 -0.31 6.54
N ILE A 100 -7.43 -0.86 6.73
CA ILE A 100 -7.20 -2.30 6.55
C ILE A 100 -8.00 -3.06 7.61
N LYS A 101 -7.92 -2.63 8.86
CA LYS A 101 -8.72 -3.20 9.95
C LYS A 101 -10.23 -3.10 9.65
N ASN A 102 -10.70 -1.93 9.22
CA ASN A 102 -12.11 -1.70 8.93
C ASN A 102 -12.61 -2.55 7.75
N LEU A 103 -11.79 -2.72 6.70
CA LEU A 103 -12.07 -3.62 5.57
C LEU A 103 -12.30 -5.06 6.05
N VAL A 104 -11.35 -5.59 6.83
CA VAL A 104 -11.36 -6.99 7.27
C VAL A 104 -12.50 -7.28 8.26
N VAL A 105 -12.93 -6.27 9.04
CA VAL A 105 -14.07 -6.37 9.95
C VAL A 105 -15.41 -6.25 9.23
N SER A 106 -15.49 -5.42 8.18
CA SER A 106 -16.74 -5.14 7.49
C SER A 106 -17.04 -6.14 6.37
N LYS A 107 -16.01 -6.71 5.74
CA LYS A 107 -16.12 -7.65 4.63
C LYS A 107 -15.62 -9.05 5.01
N ASP A 108 -16.26 -10.09 4.49
CA ASP A 108 -15.75 -11.45 4.64
C ASP A 108 -14.58 -11.66 3.66
N VAL A 109 -13.35 -11.42 4.14
CA VAL A 109 -12.16 -11.60 3.30
C VAL A 109 -11.77 -13.07 3.09
N SER A 110 -12.49 -14.02 3.71
CA SER A 110 -12.23 -15.45 3.51
C SER A 110 -12.73 -15.98 2.16
N GLU A 111 -13.58 -15.22 1.46
CA GLU A 111 -14.07 -15.57 0.12
C GLU A 111 -13.00 -15.38 -0.97
N TYR A 112 -11.96 -14.59 -0.69
CA TYR A 112 -10.88 -14.36 -1.63
C TYR A 112 -9.92 -15.54 -1.67
N TYR A 113 -9.38 -15.77 -2.86
CA TYR A 113 -8.30 -16.72 -3.07
C TYR A 113 -7.01 -16.31 -2.34
N GLY A 114 -6.81 -15.01 -2.20
CA GLY A 114 -5.60 -14.42 -1.69
C GLY A 114 -5.74 -12.94 -1.41
N ILE A 115 -4.93 -12.45 -0.47
CA ILE A 115 -4.79 -11.02 -0.19
C ILE A 115 -3.38 -10.58 -0.56
N ILE A 116 -3.27 -9.54 -1.37
CA ILE A 116 -2.00 -8.89 -1.71
C ILE A 116 -2.00 -7.52 -1.04
N VAL A 117 -0.96 -7.19 -0.26
CA VAL A 117 -0.80 -5.89 0.39
C VAL A 117 0.40 -5.18 -0.20
N LEU A 118 0.16 -4.08 -0.92
CA LEU A 118 1.21 -3.17 -1.40
C LEU A 118 1.40 -2.03 -0.40
N GLY A 119 2.42 -2.15 0.45
CA GLY A 119 2.64 -1.21 1.54
C GLY A 119 3.90 -1.49 2.35
N GLY A 120 4.04 -0.82 3.49
CA GLY A 120 5.11 -1.10 4.46
C GLY A 120 4.79 -2.24 5.41
N ASP A 121 5.77 -2.61 6.25
CA ASP A 121 5.63 -3.68 7.25
C ASP A 121 4.47 -3.45 8.24
N SER A 122 4.18 -2.18 8.55
CA SER A 122 3.07 -1.81 9.43
C SER A 122 1.70 -2.21 8.86
N SER A 123 1.55 -2.22 7.53
CA SER A 123 0.28 -2.56 6.87
C SER A 123 -0.05 -4.05 7.03
N ILE A 124 0.97 -4.92 6.97
CA ILE A 124 0.80 -6.35 7.26
C ILE A 124 0.50 -6.58 8.73
N THR A 125 1.19 -5.85 9.62
CA THR A 125 0.95 -5.94 11.06
C THR A 125 -0.50 -5.57 11.39
N GLU A 126 -1.01 -4.50 10.78
CA GLU A 126 -2.42 -4.09 10.90
C GLU A 126 -3.38 -5.16 10.36
N LEU A 127 -3.08 -5.72 9.18
CA LEU A 127 -3.90 -6.78 8.57
C LEU A 127 -4.01 -8.00 9.50
N ILE A 128 -2.90 -8.50 10.03
CA ILE A 128 -2.85 -9.71 10.87
C ILE A 128 -3.54 -9.48 12.22
N GLN A 129 -3.43 -8.27 12.78
CA GLN A 129 -4.04 -7.92 14.06
C GLN A 129 -5.54 -7.59 13.93
N ALA A 130 -6.04 -7.40 12.70
CA ALA A 130 -7.45 -7.13 12.47
C ALA A 130 -8.33 -8.32 12.91
N PRO A 131 -9.42 -8.10 13.65
CA PRO A 131 -10.32 -9.19 14.00
C PRO A 131 -11.14 -9.63 12.77
N LEU A 132 -10.94 -10.87 12.33
CA LEU A 132 -11.75 -11.50 11.27
C LEU A 132 -13.15 -11.89 11.75
N ARG A 133 -14.14 -11.80 10.84
CA ARG A 133 -15.46 -12.43 11.02
C ARG A 133 -15.31 -13.96 11.06
N ARG A 134 -16.08 -14.60 11.97
CA ARG A 134 -15.96 -16.02 12.27
C ARG A 134 -16.88 -16.80 11.33
N ASN A 135 -16.33 -17.52 10.36
CA ASN A 135 -17.09 -18.49 9.57
C ASN A 135 -16.88 -19.88 10.19
N ASN A 136 -17.93 -20.47 10.78
CA ASN A 136 -17.95 -21.83 11.34
C ASN A 136 -16.80 -22.23 12.28
N GLY A 137 -16.24 -21.28 13.04
CA GLY A 137 -15.37 -21.57 14.19
C GLY A 137 -13.87 -21.43 13.96
N LYS A 138 -13.37 -21.31 12.73
CA LYS A 138 -11.95 -21.05 12.41
C LYS A 138 -11.77 -19.62 11.88
N ARG A 139 -10.78 -18.88 12.42
CA ARG A 139 -10.28 -17.63 11.79
C ARG A 139 -9.29 -18.06 10.72
N MET A 140 -9.63 -17.91 9.45
CA MET A 140 -8.70 -18.22 8.37
C MET A 140 -8.56 -17.01 7.47
N TYR A 141 -7.40 -16.37 7.51
CA TYR A 141 -6.98 -15.51 6.42
C TYR A 141 -6.73 -16.40 5.20
N PRO A 142 -7.16 -16.00 4.00
CA PRO A 142 -6.57 -16.57 2.80
C PRO A 142 -5.07 -16.25 2.77
N PRO A 143 -4.26 -16.94 1.94
CA PRO A 143 -2.83 -16.66 1.86
C PRO A 143 -2.55 -15.18 1.55
N ILE A 144 -1.64 -14.60 2.33
CA ILE A 144 -1.29 -13.18 2.28
C ILE A 144 0.06 -13.04 1.58
N LEU A 145 0.14 -12.14 0.60
CA LEU A 145 1.38 -11.70 -0.03
C LEU A 145 1.67 -10.25 0.36
N HIS A 146 2.87 -10.00 0.88
CA HIS A 146 3.36 -8.64 1.13
C HIS A 146 4.22 -8.16 -0.04
N LEU A 147 3.82 -7.07 -0.67
CA LEU A 147 4.62 -6.37 -1.68
C LEU A 147 5.26 -5.12 -1.05
N PRO A 148 6.58 -4.97 -1.14
CA PRO A 148 7.29 -3.87 -0.48
C PRO A 148 6.97 -2.53 -1.15
N GLY A 149 6.22 -1.69 -0.45
CA GLY A 149 5.92 -0.31 -0.84
C GLY A 149 6.30 0.71 0.23
N GLY A 150 6.84 0.27 1.37
CA GLY A 150 7.23 1.09 2.51
C GLY A 150 8.65 1.67 2.43
N SER A 151 8.98 2.53 3.39
CA SER A 151 10.34 3.06 3.58
C SER A 151 11.25 2.02 4.20
N THR A 152 10.71 1.27 5.17
CA THR A 152 11.33 0.10 5.80
C THR A 152 10.51 -1.11 5.38
N ASN A 153 11.14 -2.05 4.69
CA ASN A 153 10.54 -3.29 4.19
C ASN A 153 11.30 -4.48 4.77
N LEU A 154 11.53 -4.49 6.09
CA LEU A 154 12.36 -5.49 6.74
C LEU A 154 11.70 -6.86 6.62
N LEU A 155 10.38 -6.94 6.83
CA LEU A 155 9.62 -8.18 6.70
C LEU A 155 9.67 -8.71 5.27
N SER A 156 9.41 -7.85 4.28
CA SER A 156 9.51 -8.25 2.87
C SER A 156 10.93 -8.69 2.50
N LYS A 157 11.98 -8.06 3.04
CA LYS A 157 13.37 -8.43 2.77
C LYS A 157 13.72 -9.78 3.41
N GLU A 158 13.18 -10.08 4.58
CA GLU A 158 13.36 -11.37 5.25
C GLU A 158 12.64 -12.50 4.50
N LEU A 159 11.41 -12.25 4.02
CA LEU A 159 10.60 -13.23 3.31
C LEU A 159 11.06 -13.46 1.86
N HIS A 160 11.48 -12.39 1.17
CA HIS A 160 11.73 -12.43 -0.27
C HIS A 160 13.19 -12.10 -0.66
N GLY A 161 14.04 -11.66 0.26
CA GLY A 161 15.39 -11.20 -0.06
C GLY A 161 15.37 -9.90 -0.86
N ASN A 162 16.18 -9.84 -1.92
CA ASN A 162 16.27 -8.68 -2.83
C ASN A 162 15.46 -8.88 -4.13
N LYS A 163 14.47 -9.78 -4.12
CA LYS A 163 13.62 -10.04 -5.28
C LYS A 163 12.81 -8.80 -5.67
N SER A 164 12.62 -8.63 -6.97
CA SER A 164 11.73 -7.63 -7.55
C SER A 164 10.26 -7.95 -7.27
N HIS A 165 9.37 -6.94 -7.42
CA HIS A 165 7.92 -7.12 -7.31
C HIS A 165 7.42 -8.22 -8.24
N LYS A 166 7.94 -8.28 -9.47
CA LYS A 166 7.65 -9.34 -10.44
C LYS A 166 7.98 -10.74 -9.92
N GLU A 167 9.18 -10.92 -9.37
CA GLU A 167 9.62 -12.21 -8.81
C GLU A 167 8.84 -12.60 -7.54
N ILE A 168 8.37 -11.62 -6.77
CA ILE A 168 7.51 -11.86 -5.60
C ILE A 168 6.11 -12.27 -6.06
N LEU A 169 5.53 -11.53 -7.00
CA LEU A 169 4.23 -11.84 -7.60
C LEU A 169 4.21 -13.21 -8.25
N GLY A 170 5.30 -13.61 -8.93
CA GLY A 170 5.45 -14.95 -9.51
C GLY A 170 5.46 -16.10 -8.50
N GLN A 171 5.66 -15.83 -7.20
CA GLN A 171 5.52 -16.86 -6.15
C GLN A 171 4.06 -17.16 -5.81
N PHE A 172 3.14 -16.25 -6.16
CA PHE A 172 1.72 -16.37 -5.89
C PHE A 172 1.03 -17.25 -6.93
N SER A 173 1.39 -18.55 -7.00
CA SER A 173 0.78 -19.49 -7.94
C SER A 173 -0.33 -20.31 -7.30
N THR A 174 -1.34 -20.66 -8.11
CA THR A 174 -2.51 -21.42 -7.67
C THR A 174 -2.17 -22.74 -6.99
N GLU A 175 -1.08 -23.41 -7.41
CA GLU A 175 -0.65 -24.66 -6.79
C GLU A 175 -0.05 -24.49 -5.39
N LYS A 176 0.64 -23.37 -5.14
CA LYS A 176 1.26 -23.09 -3.84
C LYS A 176 0.24 -22.61 -2.82
N VAL A 177 -0.69 -21.76 -3.26
CA VAL A 177 -1.79 -21.24 -2.41
C VAL A 177 -2.75 -22.37 -2.04
N LYS A 178 -3.09 -23.29 -2.96
CA LYS A 178 -3.87 -24.50 -2.64
C LYS A 178 -3.17 -25.41 -1.63
N ARG A 179 -1.85 -25.64 -1.73
CA ARG A 179 -1.10 -26.45 -0.75
C ARG A 179 -1.08 -25.84 0.65
N ALA A 180 -1.05 -24.51 0.78
CA ALA A 180 -1.06 -23.82 2.07
C ALA A 180 -2.42 -23.91 2.79
N GLY A 181 -3.53 -24.16 2.07
CA GLY A 181 -4.86 -24.35 2.63
C GLY A 181 -5.22 -25.79 3.01
N VAL A 182 -4.32 -26.76 2.85
CA VAL A 182 -4.53 -28.20 3.17
C VAL A 182 -3.93 -28.55 4.55
N ILE A 183 -4.12 -27.67 5.54
CA ILE A 183 -3.72 -27.92 6.94
C ILE A 183 -4.95 -27.90 7.85
#